data_AF-A0A0G4H246-F1
#
_entry.id   AF-A0A0G4H246-F1
#
_cell.length_a   1.000
_cell.length_b   1.000
_cell.length_c   1.000
_cell.angle_alpha   90.00
_cell.angle_beta   90.00
_cell.angle_gamma   90.00
#
_symmetry.space_group_name_H-M   'P 1'
#
loop_
_entity.id
_entity.type
_entity.pdbx_description
1 polymer ?
#
loop_
_entity_poly.entity_id
_entity_poly.type
_entity_poly.pdbx_seq_one_letter_code
_entity_poly.pdbx_strand_id
1 'polypeptide(L)'
;QLLRFDDDQFGKHDLLAAVCVVEEGDWGEVGEVIELGEQCGNCELPVTLSGADINTHANITAYVSAPRVLAQLQMVGRHVHFSDGTCLQLFQHDNGVVRAIKDEPGFELEVDPPLPADHLYQQHRQPHDPPVHNIIFYTSTWVLIPGTGRCNASVSSWAKYEILKYFYYNVSLNNTNDTVTTLERYVKGGLLNDLLTESPHTPVAGCTTTITFGIERWLVLTDGSHPFVGWISIWQAFDVTVRIRTTEAPVCGSGLFKHRFPATTQLARVALGAVAQFVFDGQVQQQQQQQQQQQQQQQQQQQQQQQQQQQQQQQQQQQQQQGDDNDEGSGEGDGDEGGGGEGGAAEAEGGG
;
A
#
# COMPACT_ATOMS: atom_id res chain seq x y z
N GLN A 1 -26.46 -12.56 8.52
CA GLN A 1 -27.21 -12.42 7.25
C GLN A 1 -27.09 -10.96 6.85
N LEU A 2 -26.46 -10.65 5.72
CA LEU A 2 -26.19 -9.26 5.30
C LEU A 2 -27.34 -8.65 4.49
N LEU A 3 -28.04 -9.48 3.71
CA LEU A 3 -29.12 -9.06 2.83
C LEU A 3 -30.44 -9.70 3.23
N ARG A 4 -31.50 -8.92 3.11
CA ARG A 4 -32.90 -9.33 3.20
C ARG A 4 -33.66 -8.72 2.04
N PHE A 5 -34.70 -9.40 1.57
CA PHE A 5 -35.65 -8.85 0.60
C PHE A 5 -36.93 -8.42 1.33
N ASP A 6 -37.51 -7.29 0.92
CA ASP A 6 -38.84 -6.85 1.39
C ASP A 6 -39.95 -7.59 0.63
N ASP A 7 -39.98 -8.91 0.81
CA ASP A 7 -40.85 -9.84 0.08
C ASP A 7 -42.35 -9.58 0.31
N ASP A 8 -42.71 -8.98 1.45
CA ASP A 8 -44.07 -8.53 1.75
C ASP A 8 -44.59 -7.48 0.75
N GLN A 9 -43.69 -6.71 0.12
CA GLN A 9 -44.04 -5.68 -0.87
C GLN A 9 -43.80 -6.11 -2.32
N PHE A 10 -43.27 -7.32 -2.56
CA PHE A 10 -42.89 -7.73 -3.90
C PHE A 10 -44.08 -8.21 -4.73
N GLY A 11 -44.15 -7.71 -5.97
CA GLY A 11 -44.96 -8.34 -7.00
C GLY A 11 -44.35 -9.68 -7.44
N LYS A 12 -45.12 -10.48 -8.20
CA LYS A 12 -44.60 -11.72 -8.82
C LYS A 12 -43.35 -11.49 -9.68
N HIS A 13 -43.27 -10.33 -10.33
CA HIS A 13 -42.11 -9.95 -11.13
C HIS A 13 -40.88 -9.70 -10.26
N ASP A 14 -41.04 -8.96 -9.16
CA ASP A 14 -39.95 -8.63 -8.24
C ASP A 14 -39.41 -9.87 -7.53
N LEU A 15 -40.27 -10.82 -7.17
CA LEU A 15 -39.85 -12.12 -6.62
C LEU A 15 -38.98 -12.91 -7.60
N LEU A 16 -39.37 -12.95 -8.88
CA LEU A 16 -38.57 -13.63 -9.91
C LEU A 16 -37.22 -12.93 -10.11
N ALA A 17 -37.23 -11.60 -10.17
CA ALA A 17 -35.99 -10.84 -10.31
C ALA A 17 -35.07 -10.99 -9.09
N ALA A 18 -35.62 -11.03 -7.88
CA ALA A 18 -34.87 -11.31 -6.64
C ALA A 18 -34.22 -12.70 -6.67
N VAL A 19 -34.96 -13.72 -7.11
CA VAL A 19 -34.40 -15.08 -7.26
C VAL A 19 -33.24 -15.07 -8.27
N CYS A 20 -33.41 -14.43 -9.44
CA CYS A 20 -32.34 -14.32 -10.42
C CYS A 20 -31.09 -13.64 -9.82
N VAL A 21 -31.28 -12.51 -9.12
CA VAL A 21 -30.18 -11.77 -8.48
C VAL A 21 -29.42 -12.60 -7.42
N VAL A 22 -30.11 -13.50 -6.71
CA VAL A 22 -29.48 -14.42 -5.75
C VAL A 22 -28.76 -15.57 -6.46
N GLU A 23 -29.29 -16.05 -7.59
CA GLU A 23 -28.72 -17.17 -8.34
C GLU A 23 -27.52 -16.79 -9.21
N GLU A 24 -27.45 -15.55 -9.70
CA GLU A 24 -26.42 -15.07 -10.63
C GLU A 24 -25.02 -14.84 -10.00
N GLY A 25 -24.85 -15.13 -8.71
CA GLY A 25 -23.53 -15.39 -8.16
C GLY A 25 -23.34 -15.01 -6.69
N ASP A 26 -22.09 -15.23 -6.25
CA ASP A 26 -21.66 -14.87 -4.91
C ASP A 26 -21.76 -13.35 -4.67
N TRP A 27 -22.00 -13.00 -3.42
CA TRP A 27 -22.10 -11.64 -2.92
C TRP A 27 -20.88 -11.25 -2.09
N GLY A 28 -19.84 -12.09 -2.01
CA GLY A 28 -18.65 -11.87 -1.19
C GLY A 28 -18.08 -10.45 -1.28
N GLU A 29 -17.80 -9.93 -2.47
CA GLU A 29 -17.17 -8.60 -2.62
C GLU A 29 -18.09 -7.46 -2.17
N VAL A 30 -19.39 -7.58 -2.45
CA VAL A 30 -20.40 -6.57 -2.05
C VAL A 30 -20.78 -6.71 -0.58
N GLY A 31 -20.70 -7.92 -0.04
CA GLY A 31 -20.81 -8.20 1.39
C GLY A 31 -19.75 -7.46 2.17
N GLU A 32 -18.48 -7.51 1.73
CA GLU A 32 -17.39 -6.74 2.34
C GLU A 32 -17.64 -5.22 2.28
N VAL A 33 -18.19 -4.70 1.17
CA VAL A 33 -18.55 -3.27 1.03
C VAL A 33 -19.61 -2.88 2.07
N ILE A 34 -20.66 -3.69 2.19
CA ILE A 34 -21.78 -3.46 3.11
C ILE A 34 -21.32 -3.56 4.57
N GLU A 35 -20.52 -4.57 4.91
CA GLU A 35 -19.96 -4.75 6.25
C GLU A 35 -19.03 -3.59 6.64
N LEU A 36 -18.17 -3.13 5.71
CA LEU A 36 -17.36 -1.93 5.94
C LEU A 36 -18.23 -0.68 6.10
N GLY A 37 -19.33 -0.59 5.35
CA GLY A 37 -20.34 0.45 5.51
C GLY A 37 -20.93 0.47 6.91
N GLU A 38 -21.35 -0.68 7.45
CA GLU A 38 -21.89 -0.80 8.81
C GLU A 38 -20.86 -0.42 9.87
N GLN A 39 -19.64 -0.94 9.74
CA GLN A 39 -18.56 -0.62 10.65
C GLN A 39 -18.22 0.88 10.67
N CYS A 40 -18.31 1.56 9.53
CA CYS A 40 -18.10 3.00 9.45
C CYS A 40 -19.33 3.82 9.90
N GLY A 41 -20.43 3.18 10.27
CA GLY A 41 -21.69 3.83 10.61
C GLY A 41 -22.42 4.42 9.40
N ASN A 42 -22.09 3.96 8.19
CA ASN A 42 -22.64 4.40 6.92
C ASN A 42 -23.76 3.48 6.40
N CYS A 43 -23.96 2.28 6.97
CA CYS A 43 -24.95 1.32 6.50
C CYS A 43 -25.64 0.63 7.67
N GLU A 44 -26.93 0.32 7.55
CA GLU A 44 -27.68 -0.45 8.55
C GLU A 44 -27.83 -1.91 8.09
N LEU A 45 -27.55 -2.86 8.99
CA LEU A 45 -27.68 -4.30 8.70
C LEU A 45 -28.85 -4.96 9.42
N PRO A 46 -29.52 -5.94 8.76
CA PRO A 46 -29.33 -6.35 7.37
C PRO A 46 -29.86 -5.32 6.36
N VAL A 47 -29.20 -5.17 5.21
CA VAL A 47 -29.69 -4.33 4.11
C VAL A 47 -30.96 -4.96 3.55
N THR A 48 -32.05 -4.21 3.55
CA THR A 48 -33.35 -4.66 3.05
C THR A 48 -33.58 -4.13 1.64
N LEU A 49 -33.57 -5.03 0.65
CA LEU A 49 -33.77 -4.70 -0.76
C LEU A 49 -35.26 -4.59 -1.08
N SER A 50 -35.66 -3.44 -1.60
CA SER A 50 -37.00 -3.16 -2.10
C SER A 50 -37.15 -3.53 -3.58
N GLY A 51 -38.39 -3.52 -4.09
CA GLY A 51 -38.62 -3.66 -5.54
C GLY A 51 -37.92 -2.57 -6.36
N ALA A 52 -37.76 -1.36 -5.81
CA ALA A 52 -37.01 -0.29 -6.48
C ALA A 52 -35.50 -0.55 -6.53
N ASP A 53 -34.98 -1.40 -5.65
CA ASP A 53 -33.57 -1.80 -5.64
C ASP A 53 -33.31 -2.85 -6.69
N ILE A 54 -34.20 -3.84 -6.80
CA ILE A 54 -34.09 -4.92 -7.78
C ILE A 54 -34.34 -4.42 -9.21
N ASN A 55 -35.28 -3.49 -9.38
CA ASN A 55 -35.64 -2.94 -10.69
C ASN A 55 -34.68 -1.82 -11.18
N THR A 56 -33.45 -1.75 -10.65
CA THR A 56 -32.39 -0.89 -11.24
C THR A 56 -32.00 -1.31 -12.65
N HIS A 57 -32.22 -2.58 -12.99
CA HIS A 57 -31.99 -3.13 -14.31
C HIS A 57 -33.31 -3.36 -15.02
N ALA A 58 -33.37 -3.00 -16.31
CA ALA A 58 -34.58 -3.16 -17.11
C ALA A 58 -35.01 -4.63 -17.30
N ASN A 59 -34.06 -5.56 -17.23
CA ASN A 59 -34.29 -7.01 -17.35
C ASN A 59 -33.02 -7.80 -16.93
N ILE A 60 -33.15 -9.12 -16.86
CA ILE A 60 -32.04 -10.02 -16.51
C ILE A 60 -30.85 -9.89 -17.47
N THR A 61 -31.09 -9.71 -18.78
CA THR A 61 -30.02 -9.54 -19.76
C THR A 61 -29.19 -8.29 -19.47
N ALA A 62 -29.83 -7.20 -19.06
CA ALA A 62 -29.15 -5.98 -18.64
C ALA A 62 -28.35 -6.21 -17.36
N TYR A 63 -28.89 -6.94 -16.39
CA TYR A 63 -28.19 -7.31 -15.15
C TYR A 63 -26.91 -8.11 -15.43
N VAL A 64 -27.01 -9.20 -16.20
CA VAL A 64 -25.85 -10.08 -16.50
C VAL A 64 -24.88 -9.49 -17.53
N SER A 65 -25.27 -8.41 -18.23
CA SER A 65 -24.38 -7.71 -19.18
C SER A 65 -23.34 -6.82 -18.50
N ALA A 66 -23.60 -6.38 -17.27
CA ALA A 66 -22.68 -5.61 -16.47
C ALA A 66 -21.78 -6.54 -15.63
N PRO A 67 -20.58 -6.10 -15.23
CA PRO A 67 -19.81 -6.82 -14.23
C PRO A 67 -20.65 -7.04 -12.97
N ARG A 68 -20.69 -8.28 -12.46
CA ARG A 68 -21.57 -8.68 -11.36
C ARG A 68 -21.51 -7.74 -10.16
N VAL A 69 -20.30 -7.38 -9.70
CA VAL A 69 -20.13 -6.50 -8.53
C VAL A 69 -20.68 -5.09 -8.80
N LEU A 70 -20.55 -4.58 -10.02
CA LEU A 70 -21.15 -3.30 -10.42
C LEU A 70 -22.69 -3.36 -10.35
N ALA A 71 -23.29 -4.42 -10.92
CA ALA A 71 -24.73 -4.62 -10.91
C ALA A 71 -25.28 -4.77 -9.47
N GLN A 72 -24.59 -5.56 -8.64
CA GLN A 72 -24.91 -5.70 -7.22
C GLN A 72 -24.82 -4.37 -6.46
N LEU A 73 -23.78 -3.57 -6.70
CA LEU A 73 -23.64 -2.24 -6.08
C LEU A 73 -24.68 -1.24 -6.56
N GLN A 74 -25.19 -1.32 -7.79
CA GLN A 74 -26.32 -0.49 -8.23
C GLN A 74 -27.59 -0.73 -7.40
N MET A 75 -27.79 -1.97 -6.92
CA MET A 75 -28.91 -2.32 -6.06
C MET A 75 -28.67 -1.89 -4.61
N VAL A 76 -27.52 -2.25 -4.03
CA VAL A 76 -27.28 -2.06 -2.59
C VAL A 76 -26.67 -0.71 -2.24
N GLY A 77 -25.98 -0.04 -3.17
CA GLY A 77 -25.14 1.12 -2.88
C GLY A 77 -25.91 2.31 -2.31
N ARG A 78 -27.21 2.43 -2.63
CA ARG A 78 -28.09 3.46 -2.06
C ARG A 78 -28.31 3.33 -0.54
N HIS A 79 -28.05 2.15 0.02
CA HIS A 79 -28.15 1.87 1.47
C HIS A 79 -26.85 2.18 2.22
N VAL A 80 -25.82 2.62 1.52
CA VAL A 80 -24.58 3.15 2.11
C VAL A 80 -24.63 4.67 2.06
N HIS A 81 -25.02 5.29 3.18
CA HIS A 81 -25.29 6.71 3.32
C HIS A 81 -24.08 7.51 3.76
N PHE A 82 -23.99 8.74 3.24
CA PHE A 82 -23.01 9.75 3.65
C PHE A 82 -23.73 10.93 4.35
N SER A 83 -23.05 11.66 5.24
CA SER A 83 -23.65 12.73 6.07
C SER A 83 -24.18 13.93 5.30
N ASP A 84 -23.75 14.12 4.05
CA ASP A 84 -24.21 15.21 3.20
C ASP A 84 -25.53 14.87 2.45
N GLY A 85 -26.15 13.74 2.80
CA GLY A 85 -27.38 13.24 2.19
C GLY A 85 -27.15 12.47 0.90
N THR A 86 -25.90 12.31 0.45
CA THR A 86 -25.57 11.42 -0.67
C THR A 86 -25.45 9.97 -0.21
N CYS A 87 -25.35 9.04 -1.15
CA CYS A 87 -25.10 7.63 -0.90
C CYS A 87 -24.15 7.08 -1.96
N LEU A 88 -23.68 5.83 -1.79
CA LEU A 88 -22.86 5.12 -2.78
C LEU A 88 -23.69 4.67 -3.99
N GLN A 89 -24.48 5.57 -4.57
CA GLN A 89 -25.36 5.25 -5.68
C GLN A 89 -24.60 5.23 -6.99
N LEU A 90 -24.94 4.28 -7.85
CA LEU A 90 -24.42 4.12 -9.19
C LEU A 90 -25.54 4.33 -10.21
N PHE A 91 -25.30 5.20 -11.18
CA PHE A 91 -26.25 5.58 -12.23
C PHE A 91 -25.70 5.12 -13.57
N GLN A 92 -26.38 4.20 -14.25
CA GLN A 92 -26.00 3.74 -15.57
C GLN A 92 -26.90 4.35 -16.63
N HIS A 93 -26.28 4.92 -17.65
CA HIS A 93 -26.93 5.59 -18.77
C HIS A 93 -26.90 4.72 -20.02
N ASP A 94 -27.82 4.97 -20.96
CA ASP A 94 -27.97 4.18 -22.21
C ASP A 94 -26.71 4.18 -23.10
N ASN A 95 -25.84 5.18 -22.94
CA ASN A 95 -24.57 5.28 -23.66
C ASN A 95 -23.42 4.48 -23.00
N GLY A 96 -23.72 3.69 -21.96
CA GLY A 96 -22.74 2.91 -21.20
C GLY A 96 -21.96 3.72 -20.16
N VAL A 97 -22.20 5.03 -20.05
CA VAL A 97 -21.57 5.85 -19.00
C VAL A 97 -22.17 5.46 -17.65
N VAL A 98 -21.29 5.17 -16.70
CA VAL A 98 -21.64 4.97 -15.30
C VAL A 98 -21.23 6.21 -14.54
N ARG A 99 -22.12 6.74 -13.71
CA ARG A 99 -21.83 7.80 -12.74
C ARG A 99 -21.98 7.28 -11.32
N ALA A 100 -21.26 7.89 -10.39
CA ALA A 100 -21.28 7.49 -8.99
C ALA A 100 -21.50 8.67 -8.06
N ILE A 101 -22.16 8.41 -6.93
CA ILE A 101 -22.48 9.38 -5.87
C ILE A 101 -23.52 10.42 -6.29
N LYS A 102 -23.30 11.11 -7.41
CA LYS A 102 -24.18 12.10 -8.01
C LYS A 102 -24.40 11.80 -9.49
N ASP A 103 -25.64 11.94 -9.96
CA ASP A 103 -25.95 11.84 -11.38
C ASP A 103 -25.69 13.15 -12.11
N GLU A 104 -24.43 13.60 -12.10
CA GLU A 104 -23.99 14.85 -12.70
C GLU A 104 -22.74 14.62 -13.57
N PRO A 105 -22.54 15.41 -14.66
CA PRO A 105 -21.29 15.39 -15.41
C PRO A 105 -20.07 15.63 -14.51
N GLY A 106 -19.01 14.85 -14.71
CA GLY A 106 -17.79 14.87 -13.90
C GLY A 106 -17.74 13.76 -12.83
N PHE A 107 -18.87 13.14 -12.51
CA PHE A 107 -18.96 12.01 -11.58
C PHE A 107 -18.92 10.65 -12.30
N GLU A 108 -18.31 10.60 -13.48
CA GLU A 108 -18.19 9.36 -14.24
C GLU A 108 -17.19 8.36 -13.64
N LEU A 109 -17.54 7.09 -13.73
CA LEU A 109 -16.66 5.94 -13.55
C LEU A 109 -16.36 5.33 -14.91
N GLU A 110 -15.08 5.19 -15.23
CA GLU A 110 -14.63 4.34 -16.33
C GLU A 110 -14.42 2.93 -15.78
N VAL A 111 -15.38 2.04 -16.07
CA VAL A 111 -15.37 0.65 -15.63
C VAL A 111 -14.60 -0.19 -16.64
N ASP A 112 -13.69 -1.02 -16.13
CA ASP A 112 -12.77 -1.85 -16.91
C ASP A 112 -11.91 -1.07 -17.92
N PRO A 113 -11.23 0.02 -17.49
CA PRO A 113 -10.41 0.83 -18.38
C PRO A 113 -9.30 0.00 -19.03
N PRO A 114 -8.84 0.35 -20.24
CA PRO A 114 -7.65 -0.27 -20.81
C PRO A 114 -6.42 0.07 -19.95
N LEU A 115 -5.70 -0.95 -19.51
CA LEU A 115 -4.49 -0.80 -18.69
C LEU A 115 -3.25 -1.30 -19.45
N PRO A 116 -2.06 -0.75 -19.19
CA PRO A 116 -0.81 -1.29 -19.72
C PRO A 116 -0.65 -2.78 -19.40
N ALA A 117 0.00 -3.53 -20.30
CA ALA A 117 0.13 -4.98 -20.17
C ALA A 117 0.91 -5.41 -18.91
N ASP A 118 1.82 -4.56 -18.44
CA ASP A 118 2.63 -4.74 -17.23
C ASP A 118 1.96 -4.17 -15.96
N HIS A 119 0.75 -3.60 -16.07
CA HIS A 119 0.05 -3.03 -14.93
C HIS A 119 -0.44 -4.13 -13.97
N LEU A 120 -0.24 -3.96 -12.66
CA LEU A 120 -0.60 -4.96 -11.64
C LEU A 120 -2.07 -5.39 -11.73
N TYR A 121 -3.00 -4.43 -11.89
CA TYR A 121 -4.42 -4.75 -12.00
C TYR A 121 -4.79 -5.43 -13.32
N GLN A 122 -3.98 -5.29 -14.36
CA GLN A 122 -4.18 -6.03 -15.60
C GLN A 122 -3.84 -7.51 -15.41
N GLN A 123 -2.77 -7.80 -14.66
CA GLN A 123 -2.33 -9.16 -14.36
C GLN A 123 -3.31 -9.92 -13.46
N HIS A 124 -4.06 -9.19 -12.63
CA HIS A 124 -4.99 -9.74 -11.65
C HIS A 124 -6.45 -9.35 -11.90
N ARG A 125 -6.79 -8.93 -13.12
CA ARG A 125 -8.13 -8.49 -13.51
C ARG A 125 -9.16 -9.61 -13.26
N GLN A 126 -10.22 -9.28 -12.54
CA GLN A 126 -11.39 -10.15 -12.36
C GLN A 126 -12.54 -9.67 -13.26
N PRO A 127 -13.07 -10.49 -14.19
CA PRO A 127 -14.15 -10.05 -15.09
C PRO A 127 -15.42 -9.60 -14.36
N HIS A 128 -15.71 -10.19 -13.20
CA HIS A 128 -16.91 -9.88 -12.41
C HIS A 128 -16.73 -8.69 -11.46
N ASP A 129 -15.49 -8.29 -11.18
CA ASP A 129 -15.10 -7.15 -10.34
C ASP A 129 -13.91 -6.39 -10.97
N PRO A 130 -14.09 -5.80 -12.17
CA PRO A 130 -12.99 -5.23 -12.94
C PRO A 130 -12.45 -3.93 -12.34
N PRO A 131 -11.24 -3.50 -12.73
CA PRO A 131 -10.67 -2.21 -12.32
C PRO A 131 -11.60 -1.03 -12.65
N VAL A 132 -11.48 0.05 -11.88
CA VAL A 132 -12.28 1.27 -12.08
C VAL A 132 -11.37 2.50 -12.07
N HIS A 133 -11.46 3.33 -13.10
CA HIS A 133 -10.83 4.64 -13.13
C HIS A 133 -11.86 5.73 -12.78
N ASN A 134 -11.49 6.67 -11.90
CA ASN A 134 -12.33 7.79 -11.54
C ASN A 134 -11.53 9.04 -11.12
N ILE A 135 -12.19 10.19 -11.09
CA ILE A 135 -11.64 11.46 -10.59
C ILE A 135 -12.40 11.97 -9.36
N ILE A 136 -13.29 11.17 -8.80
CA ILE A 136 -14.17 11.52 -7.68
C ILE A 136 -13.36 11.45 -6.38
N PHE A 137 -13.53 12.42 -5.50
CA PHE A 137 -12.84 12.44 -4.23
C PHE A 137 -13.63 13.17 -3.15
N TYR A 138 -13.63 12.61 -1.94
CA TYR A 138 -14.24 13.26 -0.79
C TYR A 138 -13.23 14.11 -0.01
N THR A 139 -13.60 15.37 0.29
CA THR A 139 -12.89 16.24 1.24
C THR A 139 -13.81 16.57 2.43
N SER A 140 -14.45 17.73 2.40
CA SER A 140 -15.65 18.06 3.18
C SER A 140 -16.92 17.97 2.31
N THR A 141 -16.74 17.79 1.01
CA THR A 141 -17.77 17.57 0.00
C THR A 141 -17.14 16.74 -1.12
N TRP A 142 -17.99 16.16 -1.96
CA TRP A 142 -17.57 15.48 -3.18
C TRP A 142 -17.03 16.48 -4.20
N VAL A 143 -15.76 16.31 -4.56
CA VAL A 143 -15.04 17.14 -5.53
C VAL A 143 -14.41 16.28 -6.60
N LEU A 144 -14.05 16.92 -7.71
CA LEU A 144 -13.29 16.30 -8.79
C LEU A 144 -11.82 16.66 -8.63
N ILE A 145 -10.93 15.67 -8.68
CA ILE A 145 -9.48 15.92 -8.68
C ILE A 145 -9.03 16.24 -10.11
N PRO A 146 -8.44 17.43 -10.35
CA PRO A 146 -7.84 17.72 -11.65
C PRO A 146 -6.58 16.87 -11.85
N GLY A 147 -6.47 16.21 -13.01
CA GLY A 147 -5.28 15.46 -13.42
C GLY A 147 -5.59 14.03 -13.89
N THR A 148 -4.57 13.17 -13.82
CA THR A 148 -4.72 11.74 -14.07
C THR A 148 -5.49 11.14 -12.90
N GLY A 149 -6.75 10.74 -13.11
CA GLY A 149 -7.59 10.12 -12.08
C GLY A 149 -6.95 8.90 -11.43
N ARG A 150 -7.64 8.32 -10.45
CA ARG A 150 -7.18 7.15 -9.72
C ARG A 150 -7.73 5.89 -10.36
N CYS A 151 -6.90 4.88 -10.51
CA CYS A 151 -7.34 3.53 -10.83
C CYS A 151 -7.43 2.72 -9.53
N ASN A 152 -8.59 2.14 -9.27
CA ASN A 152 -8.82 1.16 -8.22
C ASN A 152 -8.67 -0.23 -8.83
N ALA A 153 -8.16 -1.18 -8.04
CA ALA A 153 -7.97 -2.54 -8.51
C ALA A 153 -9.26 -3.22 -8.95
N SER A 154 -10.40 -2.80 -8.38
CA SER A 154 -11.71 -3.38 -8.64
C SER A 154 -12.86 -2.42 -8.31
N VAL A 155 -14.09 -2.75 -8.72
CA VAL A 155 -15.30 -1.99 -8.37
C VAL A 155 -15.54 -2.04 -6.86
N SER A 156 -15.38 -3.21 -6.23
CA SER A 156 -15.48 -3.34 -4.78
C SER A 156 -14.40 -2.54 -4.04
N SER A 157 -13.16 -2.51 -4.56
CA SER A 157 -12.08 -1.69 -3.99
C SER A 157 -12.40 -0.21 -4.06
N TRP A 158 -12.95 0.27 -5.18
CA TRP A 158 -13.42 1.64 -5.30
C TRP A 158 -14.51 1.97 -4.27
N ALA A 159 -15.54 1.13 -4.16
CA ALA A 159 -16.62 1.30 -3.20
C ALA A 159 -16.12 1.35 -1.75
N LYS A 160 -15.27 0.39 -1.36
CA LYS A 160 -14.64 0.33 -0.03
C LYS A 160 -13.78 1.57 0.24
N TYR A 161 -13.03 2.03 -0.77
CA TYR A 161 -12.21 3.23 -0.66
C TYR A 161 -13.08 4.47 -0.36
N GLU A 162 -14.17 4.68 -1.09
CA GLU A 162 -15.03 5.86 -0.87
C GLU A 162 -15.65 5.86 0.53
N ILE A 163 -16.11 4.70 1.03
CA ILE A 163 -16.64 4.54 2.39
C ILE A 163 -15.58 4.91 3.44
N LEU A 164 -14.41 4.26 3.39
CA LEU A 164 -13.39 4.46 4.40
C LEU A 164 -12.76 5.87 4.32
N LYS A 165 -12.67 6.44 3.11
CA LYS A 165 -12.20 7.81 2.90
C LYS A 165 -13.17 8.83 3.46
N TYR A 166 -14.47 8.65 3.21
CA TYR A 166 -15.53 9.47 3.79
C TYR A 166 -15.51 9.41 5.33
N PHE A 167 -15.43 8.21 5.90
CA PHE A 167 -15.31 7.98 7.34
C PHE A 167 -14.08 8.70 7.92
N TYR A 168 -12.93 8.57 7.26
CA TYR A 168 -11.69 9.22 7.66
C TYR A 168 -11.83 10.74 7.78
N TYR A 169 -12.50 11.39 6.82
CA TYR A 169 -12.65 12.85 6.84
C TYR A 169 -13.71 13.35 7.81
N ASN A 170 -14.84 12.65 7.97
CA ASN A 170 -15.95 13.13 8.80
C ASN A 170 -15.79 12.79 10.29
N VAL A 171 -15.51 11.53 10.59
CA VAL A 171 -15.46 11.04 11.97
C VAL A 171 -14.06 11.23 12.55
N SER A 172 -13.07 11.06 11.69
CA SER A 172 -11.73 10.70 12.11
C SER A 172 -10.76 11.88 12.19
N LEU A 173 -10.95 12.98 11.44
CA LEU A 173 -10.04 14.13 11.52
C LEU A 173 -9.90 14.72 12.94
N ASN A 174 -10.94 14.57 13.78
CA ASN A 174 -10.89 15.05 15.16
C ASN A 174 -10.51 13.98 16.19
N ASN A 175 -10.60 12.68 15.84
CA ASN A 175 -10.55 11.57 16.80
C ASN A 175 -9.59 10.42 16.44
N THR A 176 -8.99 10.44 15.26
CA THR A 176 -8.12 9.35 14.81
C THR A 176 -6.72 9.54 15.33
N ASN A 177 -6.21 8.44 15.90
CA ASN A 177 -4.83 8.35 16.30
C ASN A 177 -4.08 7.59 15.21
N ASP A 178 -2.89 8.09 14.84
CA ASP A 178 -2.05 7.44 13.86
C ASP A 178 -0.61 7.27 14.32
N THR A 179 0.07 6.31 13.71
CA THR A 179 1.53 6.18 13.73
C THR A 179 2.02 5.90 12.32
N VAL A 180 3.15 6.49 11.98
CA VAL A 180 3.75 6.42 10.64
C VAL A 180 5.17 5.92 10.78
N THR A 181 5.57 4.98 9.93
CA THR A 181 6.94 4.50 9.83
C THR A 181 7.31 4.32 8.37
N THR A 182 8.45 4.86 7.97
CA THR A 182 9.04 4.64 6.65
C THR A 182 10.06 3.52 6.77
N LEU A 183 9.95 2.53 5.89
CA LEU A 183 10.72 1.30 5.91
C LEU A 183 11.27 1.01 4.53
N GLU A 184 12.45 0.38 4.49
CA GLU A 184 12.97 -0.17 3.25
C GLU A 184 12.02 -1.24 2.71
N ARG A 185 11.81 -1.22 1.39
CA ARG A 185 10.87 -2.12 0.70
C ARG A 185 11.11 -3.60 1.02
N TYR A 186 12.37 -4.01 1.15
CA TYR A 186 12.78 -5.40 1.32
C TYR A 186 13.07 -5.79 2.78
N VAL A 187 12.63 -4.98 3.75
CA VAL A 187 12.84 -5.27 5.17
C VAL A 187 12.24 -6.63 5.57
N LYS A 188 13.00 -7.42 6.35
CA LYS A 188 12.61 -8.76 6.88
C LYS A 188 12.00 -9.71 5.85
N GLY A 189 12.64 -9.83 4.69
CA GLY A 189 12.28 -10.85 3.70
C GLY A 189 11.25 -10.40 2.67
N GLY A 190 10.98 -9.09 2.57
CA GLY A 190 10.19 -8.55 1.47
C GLY A 190 8.69 -8.51 1.69
N LEU A 191 8.17 -8.79 2.89
CA LEU A 191 6.72 -8.80 3.16
C LEU A 191 5.99 -7.54 2.68
N LEU A 192 6.57 -6.35 2.87
CA LEU A 192 5.96 -5.10 2.40
C LEU A 192 5.96 -5.00 0.87
N ASN A 193 7.00 -5.50 0.21
CA ASN A 193 7.02 -5.64 -1.23
C ASN A 193 5.90 -6.58 -1.68
N ASP A 194 5.82 -7.75 -1.06
CA ASP A 194 4.83 -8.78 -1.41
C ASP A 194 3.41 -8.23 -1.27
N LEU A 195 3.09 -7.53 -0.17
CA LEU A 195 1.80 -6.85 0.01
C LEU A 195 1.50 -5.79 -1.06
N LEU A 196 2.52 -5.16 -1.67
CA LEU A 196 2.33 -4.18 -2.74
C LEU A 196 2.29 -4.78 -4.15
N THR A 197 2.82 -6.00 -4.32
CA THR A 197 2.98 -6.64 -5.64
C THR A 197 2.14 -7.89 -5.84
N GLU A 198 1.58 -8.48 -4.78
CA GLU A 198 0.66 -9.60 -4.88
C GLU A 198 -0.69 -9.17 -5.49
N SER A 199 -1.55 -10.14 -5.79
CA SER A 199 -2.88 -9.82 -6.30
C SER A 199 -3.65 -8.95 -5.30
N PRO A 200 -4.25 -7.82 -5.73
CA PRO A 200 -5.03 -6.95 -4.86
C PRO A 200 -6.25 -7.64 -4.24
N HIS A 201 -6.69 -8.76 -4.84
CA HIS A 201 -7.79 -9.60 -4.37
C HIS A 201 -7.35 -10.70 -3.39
N THR A 202 -6.06 -10.81 -3.08
CA THR A 202 -5.57 -11.78 -2.10
C THR A 202 -5.96 -11.32 -0.69
N PRO A 203 -6.69 -12.13 0.08
CA PRO A 203 -6.95 -11.84 1.48
C PRO A 203 -5.64 -11.77 2.27
N VAL A 204 -5.54 -10.80 3.17
CA VAL A 204 -4.37 -10.65 4.06
C VAL A 204 -4.74 -11.16 5.44
N ALA A 205 -3.89 -12.01 6.02
CA ALA A 205 -4.14 -12.60 7.34
C ALA A 205 -4.32 -11.51 8.41
N GLY A 206 -5.40 -11.63 9.19
CA GLY A 206 -5.73 -10.64 10.23
C GLY A 206 -6.38 -9.35 9.70
N CYS A 207 -6.85 -9.35 8.45
CA CYS A 207 -7.63 -8.26 7.88
C CYS A 207 -9.02 -8.76 7.47
N THR A 208 -10.02 -7.92 7.69
CA THR A 208 -11.41 -8.18 7.26
C THR A 208 -11.55 -7.96 5.76
N THR A 209 -10.92 -6.91 5.24
CA THR A 209 -10.92 -6.61 3.80
C THR A 209 -9.67 -5.83 3.39
N THR A 210 -9.38 -5.84 2.10
CA THR A 210 -8.32 -5.06 1.45
C THR A 210 -8.90 -4.07 0.47
N ILE A 211 -8.20 -2.95 0.30
CA ILE A 211 -8.53 -1.91 -0.66
C ILE A 211 -7.25 -1.56 -1.40
N THR A 212 -7.24 -1.63 -2.73
CA THR A 212 -6.04 -1.29 -3.51
C THR A 212 -6.36 -0.25 -4.57
N PHE A 213 -5.59 0.84 -4.59
CA PHE A 213 -5.74 1.92 -5.55
C PHE A 213 -4.39 2.59 -5.86
N GLY A 214 -4.10 2.78 -7.14
CA GLY A 214 -2.76 3.17 -7.61
C GLY A 214 -1.62 2.33 -6.98
N ILE A 215 -0.74 3.02 -6.25
CA ILE A 215 0.44 2.45 -5.57
C ILE A 215 0.24 2.26 -4.07
N GLU A 216 -1.02 2.34 -3.62
CA GLU A 216 -1.42 2.29 -2.23
C GLU A 216 -2.34 1.09 -1.98
N ARG A 217 -2.12 0.44 -0.85
CA ARG A 217 -2.93 -0.67 -0.36
C ARG A 217 -3.34 -0.42 1.08
N TRP A 218 -4.65 -0.49 1.35
CA TRP A 218 -5.20 -0.40 2.69
C TRP A 218 -5.67 -1.76 3.16
N LEU A 219 -5.36 -2.06 4.41
CA LEU A 219 -5.70 -3.29 5.11
C LEU A 219 -6.64 -2.93 6.26
N VAL A 220 -7.91 -3.29 6.16
CA VAL A 220 -8.90 -3.05 7.22
C VAL A 220 -8.78 -4.17 8.25
N LEU A 221 -8.46 -3.82 9.49
CA LEU A 221 -8.10 -4.76 10.56
C LEU A 221 -9.31 -5.25 11.37
N THR A 222 -10.37 -4.46 11.39
CA THR A 222 -11.55 -4.67 12.24
C THR A 222 -12.74 -5.07 11.38
N ASP A 223 -13.74 -5.72 11.96
CA ASP A 223 -15.06 -5.99 11.36
C ASP A 223 -16.18 -5.36 12.22
N GLY A 224 -17.46 -5.64 11.92
CA GLY A 224 -18.61 -5.17 12.70
C GLY A 224 -18.69 -5.67 14.15
N SER A 225 -17.84 -6.63 14.55
CA SER A 225 -17.75 -7.07 15.95
C SER A 225 -16.87 -6.16 16.81
N HIS A 226 -16.12 -5.25 16.19
CA HIS A 226 -15.22 -4.33 16.87
C HIS A 226 -15.90 -2.96 17.09
N PRO A 227 -15.80 -2.36 18.29
CA PRO A 227 -16.41 -1.05 18.57
C PRO A 227 -15.59 0.13 18.02
N PHE A 228 -14.63 -0.13 17.14
CA PHE A 228 -13.73 0.85 16.54
C PHE A 228 -13.31 0.39 15.14
N VAL A 229 -12.80 1.32 14.35
CA VAL A 229 -12.28 1.07 13.00
C VAL A 229 -10.77 1.20 13.04
N GLY A 230 -10.06 0.13 12.69
CA GLY A 230 -8.61 0.09 12.60
C GLY A 230 -8.17 -0.29 11.19
N TRP A 231 -7.19 0.42 10.61
CA TRP A 231 -6.66 0.08 9.29
C TRP A 231 -5.19 0.47 9.12
N ILE A 232 -4.53 -0.18 8.18
CA ILE A 232 -3.16 0.08 7.77
C ILE A 232 -3.17 0.60 6.34
N SER A 233 -2.58 1.76 6.08
CA SER A 233 -2.27 2.23 4.72
C SER A 233 -0.79 2.00 4.44
N ILE A 234 -0.50 1.28 3.36
CA ILE A 234 0.83 0.99 2.84
C ILE A 234 0.94 1.65 1.47
N TRP A 235 1.89 2.55 1.27
CA TRP A 235 2.12 3.13 -0.05
C TRP A 235 3.59 3.23 -0.37
N GLN A 236 3.87 3.10 -1.67
CA GLN A 236 5.21 3.14 -2.21
C GLN A 236 5.58 4.57 -2.65
N ALA A 237 6.70 5.09 -2.16
CA ALA A 237 7.39 6.22 -2.75
C ALA A 237 8.81 5.77 -3.14
N PHE A 238 9.85 6.45 -2.65
CA PHE A 238 11.22 5.92 -2.68
C PHE A 238 11.35 4.71 -1.73
N ASP A 239 10.82 4.86 -0.51
CA ASP A 239 10.65 3.81 0.49
C ASP A 239 9.17 3.41 0.64
N VAL A 240 8.90 2.38 1.43
CA VAL A 240 7.53 1.99 1.78
C VAL A 240 7.12 2.71 3.06
N THR A 241 6.04 3.48 3.00
CA THR A 241 5.48 4.08 4.21
C THR A 241 4.32 3.23 4.70
N VAL A 242 4.40 2.83 5.96
CA VAL A 242 3.34 2.13 6.68
C VAL A 242 2.74 3.12 7.67
N ARG A 243 1.43 3.36 7.56
CA ARG A 243 0.70 4.16 8.53
C ARG A 243 -0.48 3.36 9.08
N ILE A 244 -0.58 3.34 10.40
CA ILE A 244 -1.65 2.66 11.11
C ILE A 244 -2.55 3.73 11.69
N ARG A 245 -3.86 3.58 11.49
CA ARG A 245 -4.90 4.47 12.01
C ARG A 245 -5.92 3.69 12.80
N THR A 246 -6.47 4.33 13.83
CA THR A 246 -7.53 3.74 14.63
C THR A 246 -8.42 4.77 15.30
N THR A 247 -9.69 4.41 15.47
CA THR A 247 -10.65 5.08 16.36
C THR A 247 -10.79 4.41 17.73
N GLU A 248 -9.95 3.42 18.04
CA GLU A 248 -9.88 2.79 19.37
C GLU A 248 -9.67 3.86 20.45
N ALA A 249 -10.48 3.80 21.51
CA ALA A 249 -10.33 4.71 22.64
C ALA A 249 -8.99 4.46 23.34
N PRO A 250 -8.19 5.51 23.62
CA PRO A 250 -6.88 5.32 24.24
C PRO A 250 -7.03 4.79 25.67
N VAL A 251 -6.32 3.70 26.01
CA VAL A 251 -6.30 3.18 27.39
C VAL A 251 -5.46 4.04 28.34
N CYS A 252 -4.60 4.91 27.80
CA CYS A 252 -3.83 5.90 28.55
C CYS A 252 -3.64 7.20 27.74
N GLY A 253 -3.53 8.33 28.44
CA GLY A 253 -3.41 9.65 27.81
C GLY A 253 -2.06 9.92 27.12
N SER A 254 -1.01 9.16 27.46
CA SER A 254 0.33 9.32 26.90
C SER A 254 1.05 7.98 26.78
N GLY A 255 2.06 7.91 25.91
CA GLY A 255 2.87 6.71 25.67
C GLY A 255 2.96 6.34 24.19
N LEU A 256 3.68 5.26 23.90
CA LEU A 256 3.79 4.71 22.54
C LEU A 256 2.42 4.26 22.02
N PHE A 257 2.24 4.29 20.70
CA PHE A 257 1.00 3.86 20.05
C PHE A 257 0.52 2.49 20.55
N LYS A 258 1.44 1.51 20.66
CA LYS A 258 1.15 0.15 21.16
C LYS A 258 0.58 0.07 22.58
N HIS A 259 0.87 1.07 23.41
CA HIS A 259 0.38 1.12 24.78
C HIS A 259 -0.95 1.86 24.87
N ARG A 260 -1.20 2.81 23.96
CA ARG A 260 -2.44 3.57 23.91
C ARG A 260 -3.57 2.78 23.21
N PHE A 261 -3.24 2.01 22.18
CA PHE A 261 -4.19 1.30 21.31
C PHE A 261 -3.83 -0.20 21.21
N PRO A 262 -3.94 -0.96 22.31
CA PRO A 262 -3.51 -2.35 22.35
C PRO A 262 -4.29 -3.26 21.39
N ALA A 263 -5.59 -3.05 21.19
CA ALA A 263 -6.40 -3.91 20.31
C ALA A 263 -5.99 -3.74 18.84
N THR A 264 -5.87 -2.50 18.37
CA THR A 264 -5.38 -2.17 17.03
C THR A 264 -3.98 -2.73 16.82
N THR A 265 -3.11 -2.58 17.83
CA THR A 265 -1.73 -3.08 17.74
C THR A 265 -1.68 -4.60 17.62
N GLN A 266 -2.52 -5.31 18.36
CA GLN A 266 -2.60 -6.77 18.28
C GLN A 266 -3.03 -7.21 16.88
N LEU A 267 -4.09 -6.61 16.33
CA LEU A 267 -4.59 -6.93 14.98
C LEU A 267 -3.53 -6.60 13.90
N ALA A 268 -2.94 -5.41 13.97
CA ALA A 268 -1.90 -5.00 13.04
C ALA A 268 -0.64 -5.87 13.10
N ARG A 269 -0.30 -6.43 14.27
CA ARG A 269 0.82 -7.39 14.40
C ARG A 269 0.58 -8.68 13.62
N VAL A 270 -0.68 -9.12 13.50
CA VAL A 270 -1.04 -10.28 12.67
C VAL A 270 -0.79 -9.95 11.19
N ALA A 271 -1.33 -8.82 10.72
CA ALA A 271 -1.21 -8.41 9.32
C ALA A 271 0.25 -8.08 8.89
N LEU A 272 1.03 -7.44 9.76
CA LEU A 272 2.40 -7.02 9.46
C LEU A 272 3.47 -8.07 9.82
N GLY A 273 3.12 -9.14 10.53
CA GLY A 273 4.05 -10.18 10.94
C GLY A 273 5.36 -9.65 11.54
N ALA A 274 6.50 -10.08 10.99
CA ALA A 274 7.83 -9.66 11.45
C ALA A 274 8.14 -8.17 11.22
N VAL A 275 7.39 -7.47 10.38
CA VAL A 275 7.57 -6.03 10.12
C VAL A 275 7.00 -5.19 11.27
N ALA A 276 6.03 -5.72 12.03
CA ALA A 276 5.35 -5.01 13.11
C ALA A 276 6.31 -4.48 14.19
N GLN A 277 7.45 -5.15 14.42
CA GLN A 277 8.46 -4.71 15.39
C GLN A 277 9.10 -3.36 15.01
N PHE A 278 9.24 -3.06 13.72
CA PHE A 278 9.78 -1.77 13.29
C PHE A 278 8.77 -0.65 13.48
N VAL A 279 7.49 -0.96 13.24
CA VAL A 279 6.40 0.01 13.33
C VAL A 279 6.07 0.34 14.79
N PHE A 280 5.99 -0.65 15.67
CA PHE A 280 5.54 -0.46 17.05
C PHE A 280 6.66 -0.33 18.09
N ASP A 281 7.83 -0.92 17.82
CA ASP A 281 8.91 -1.02 18.81
C ASP A 281 10.11 -0.11 18.46
N GLY A 282 10.04 0.65 17.37
CA GLY A 282 11.03 1.65 17.00
C GLY A 282 12.39 1.06 16.58
N GLN A 283 12.46 -0.22 16.21
CA GLN A 283 13.71 -0.91 15.90
C GLN A 283 14.53 -0.26 14.76
N VAL A 284 13.90 0.50 13.87
CA VAL A 284 14.61 1.20 12.78
C VAL A 284 15.69 2.14 13.34
N GLN A 285 15.40 2.85 14.42
CA GLN A 285 16.36 3.76 15.06
C GLN A 285 17.52 3.00 15.69
N GLN A 286 17.27 1.82 16.27
CA GLN A 286 18.34 1.00 16.85
C GLN A 286 19.26 0.44 15.76
N GLN A 287 18.70 0.00 14.64
CA GLN A 287 19.49 -0.54 13.53
C GLN A 287 20.33 0.55 12.85
N GLN A 288 19.78 1.75 12.66
CA GLN A 288 20.53 2.90 12.15
C GLN A 288 21.65 3.34 13.11
N GLN A 289 21.40 3.36 14.42
CA GLN A 289 22.45 3.66 15.41
C GLN A 289 23.57 2.61 15.39
N GLN A 290 23.24 1.32 15.25
CA GLN A 290 24.26 0.27 15.14
C GLN A 290 25.09 0.41 13.86
N GLN A 291 24.47 0.72 12.72
CA GLN A 291 25.22 0.97 11.48
C GLN A 291 26.13 2.20 11.58
N GLN A 292 25.68 3.30 12.19
CA GLN A 292 26.53 4.47 12.42
C GLN A 292 27.71 4.15 13.33
N GLN A 293 27.51 3.35 14.38
CA GLN A 293 28.60 2.91 15.25
C GLN A 293 29.61 2.02 14.50
N GLN A 294 29.15 1.11 13.64
CA GLN A 294 30.05 0.29 12.82
C GLN A 294 30.85 1.13 11.82
N GLN A 295 30.23 2.11 11.17
CA GLN A 295 30.96 3.03 10.27
C GLN A 295 32.01 3.85 11.01
N GLN A 296 31.70 4.35 12.22
CA GLN A 296 32.69 5.05 13.04
C GLN A 296 33.85 4.15 13.46
N GLN A 297 33.59 2.88 13.81
CA GLN A 297 34.65 1.92 14.12
C GLN A 297 35.53 1.62 12.91
N GLN A 298 34.96 1.47 11.72
CA GLN A 298 35.74 1.29 10.49
C GLN A 298 36.61 2.52 10.18
N GLN A 299 36.09 3.73 10.35
CA GLN A 299 36.88 4.95 10.17
C GLN A 299 38.03 5.05 11.19
N GLN A 300 37.80 4.66 12.45
CA GLN A 300 38.87 4.61 13.46
C GLN A 300 39.94 3.57 13.12
N GLN A 301 39.56 2.39 12.63
CA GLN A 301 40.53 1.39 12.18
C GLN A 301 41.35 1.88 10.98
N GLN A 302 40.74 2.56 10.01
CA GLN A 302 41.46 3.17 8.90
C GLN A 302 42.45 4.24 9.36
N GLN A 303 42.06 5.09 10.31
CA GLN A 303 42.98 6.09 10.89
C GLN A 303 44.15 5.43 11.63
N GLN A 304 43.92 4.36 12.39
CA GLN A 304 45.00 3.62 13.06
C GLN A 304 45.96 2.97 12.05
N GLN A 305 45.44 2.39 10.95
CA GLN A 305 46.30 1.84 9.89
C GLN A 305 47.13 2.94 9.21
N GLN A 306 46.56 4.11 8.93
CA GLN A 306 47.32 5.24 8.38
C GLN A 306 48.42 5.72 9.34
N GLN A 307 48.15 5.79 10.64
CA GLN A 307 49.17 6.14 11.63
C GLN A 307 50.29 5.10 11.70
N GLN A 308 49.97 3.80 11.64
CA GLN A 308 50.99 2.75 11.59
C GLN A 308 51.85 2.82 10.33
N GLN A 309 51.25 3.09 9.16
CA GLN A 309 52.01 3.29 7.92
C GLN A 309 52.93 4.51 8.01
N GLN A 310 52.47 5.62 8.57
CA GLN A 310 53.32 6.80 8.78
C GLN A 310 54.48 6.50 9.74
N GLN A 311 54.25 5.75 10.82
CA GLN A 311 55.33 5.33 11.72
C GLN A 311 56.35 4.41 11.03
N GLN A 312 55.90 3.46 10.21
CA GLN A 312 56.81 2.61 9.44
C GLN A 312 57.63 3.41 8.44
N GLN A 313 57.04 4.39 7.75
CA GLN A 313 57.77 5.29 6.85
C GLN A 313 58.81 6.12 7.61
N GLN A 314 58.48 6.64 8.79
CA GLN A 314 59.45 7.36 9.63
C GLN A 314 60.59 6.46 10.09
N GLN A 315 60.32 5.20 10.46
CA GLN A 315 61.38 4.24 10.81
C GLN A 315 62.28 3.91 9.62
N GLN A 316 61.72 3.74 8.42
CA GLN A 316 62.52 3.52 7.22
C GLN A 316 63.40 4.73 6.88
N GLN A 317 62.89 5.96 7.03
CA GLN A 317 63.69 7.18 6.83
C GLN A 317 64.82 7.30 7.87
N GLN A 318 64.57 6.94 9.13
CA GLN A 318 65.64 6.92 10.14
C GLN A 318 66.70 5.85 9.87
N GLN A 319 66.32 4.68 9.36
CA GLN A 319 67.29 3.65 8.96
C GLN A 319 68.11 4.07 7.74
N GLN A 320 67.52 4.76 6.77
CA GLN A 320 68.27 5.32 5.63
C GLN A 320 69.29 6.38 6.08
N GLN A 321 68.91 7.27 6.99
CA GLN A 321 69.83 8.28 7.53
C GLN A 321 70.99 7.68 8.35
N GLN A 322 70.80 6.54 9.00
CA GLN A 322 71.88 5.82 9.70
C GLN A 322 72.74 4.95 8.76
N GLY A 323 72.26 4.64 7.56
CA GLY A 323 73.00 3.87 6.56
C GLY A 323 74.08 4.69 5.84
N ASP A 324 73.83 5.97 5.60
CA ASP A 324 74.75 6.84 4.83
C ASP A 324 75.99 7.29 5.63
N ASP A 325 75.98 7.20 6.97
CA ASP A 325 77.15 7.58 7.80
C ASP A 325 78.22 6.46 7.90
N ASN A 326 78.00 5.29 7.28
CA ASN A 326 78.94 4.15 7.34
C ASN A 326 79.64 3.83 6.00
N ASP A 327 79.50 4.66 4.97
CA ASP A 327 80.16 4.47 3.67
C ASP A 327 81.20 5.56 3.33
N GLU A 328 81.97 6.00 4.34
CA GLU A 328 83.26 6.65 4.12
C GLU A 328 84.39 5.62 4.27
N GLY A 329 84.57 4.72 3.30
CA GLY A 329 85.59 3.69 3.45
C GLY A 329 85.91 2.84 2.23
N SER A 330 86.70 3.40 1.32
CA SER A 330 87.63 2.73 0.38
C SER A 330 87.07 2.04 -0.87
N GLY A 331 87.53 2.50 -2.03
CA GLY A 331 87.58 1.66 -3.22
C GLY A 331 87.69 2.40 -4.54
N GLU A 332 88.87 2.89 -4.88
CA GLU A 332 89.26 3.17 -6.27
C GLU A 332 89.03 1.91 -7.14
N GLY A 333 88.50 2.09 -8.35
CA GLY A 333 88.32 0.97 -9.28
C GLY A 333 87.77 1.42 -10.63
N ASP A 334 88.70 1.84 -11.51
CA ASP A 334 88.53 2.11 -12.93
C ASP A 334 87.88 0.96 -13.72
N GLY A 335 87.22 1.35 -14.82
CA GLY A 335 86.89 0.50 -15.97
C GLY A 335 85.50 -0.15 -15.86
N ASP A 336 84.73 -0.33 -16.92
CA ASP A 336 85.04 -0.33 -18.33
C ASP A 336 83.70 -0.35 -19.08
N GLU A 337 83.81 -0.03 -20.36
CA GLU A 337 82.83 0.07 -21.42
C GLU A 337 81.70 -0.99 -21.45
N GLY A 338 80.56 -0.57 -22.02
CA GLY A 338 80.07 -1.30 -23.19
C GLY A 338 78.60 -1.72 -23.19
N GLY A 339 77.89 -1.25 -24.23
CA GLY A 339 76.75 -1.93 -24.86
C GLY A 339 75.40 -1.70 -24.16
N GLY A 340 74.34 -1.23 -24.81
CA GLY A 340 73.91 -1.55 -26.17
C GLY A 340 72.64 -2.41 -26.08
N GLY A 341 71.56 -2.00 -26.76
CA GLY A 341 70.29 -2.74 -26.85
C GLY A 341 69.10 -1.89 -26.38
N GLU A 342 68.44 -1.08 -27.21
CA GLU A 342 67.43 -1.47 -28.22
C GLU A 342 66.32 -2.39 -27.71
N GLY A 343 65.07 -1.91 -27.80
CA GLY A 343 63.98 -2.70 -28.40
C GLY A 343 62.77 -3.04 -27.52
N GLY A 344 61.58 -2.74 -28.05
CA GLY A 344 60.28 -3.38 -27.73
C GLY A 344 59.39 -2.54 -26.80
N ALA A 345 58.36 -1.80 -27.23
CA ALA A 345 57.20 -2.10 -28.07
C ALA A 345 56.18 -3.09 -27.45
N ALA A 346 54.90 -2.68 -27.53
CA ALA A 346 53.66 -3.47 -27.43
C ALA A 346 53.27 -3.97 -26.02
N GLU A 347 52.01 -4.18 -25.63
CA GLU A 347 50.65 -3.84 -26.06
C GLU A 347 49.72 -4.40 -24.95
N ALA A 348 48.40 -4.17 -25.12
CA ALA A 348 47.26 -4.91 -24.55
C ALA A 348 46.81 -4.52 -23.13
N GLU A 349 45.63 -3.93 -22.95
CA GLU A 349 44.27 -4.51 -23.09
C GLU A 349 43.97 -5.71 -22.19
N GLY A 350 42.78 -5.63 -21.55
CA GLY A 350 42.17 -6.64 -20.69
C GLY A 350 41.60 -5.92 -19.45
N GLY A 351 40.31 -5.60 -19.35
CA GLY A 351 39.17 -6.47 -19.63
C GLY A 351 38.78 -7.15 -18.32
N GLY A 352 37.71 -6.65 -17.69
CA GLY A 352 37.14 -7.15 -16.43
C GLY A 352 36.03 -6.24 -15.95
#